data_AF-A0A957LLX2-F1
#
_entry.id   AF-A0A957LLX2-F1
#
_cell.length_a   1.000
_cell.length_b   1.000
_cell.length_c   1.000
_cell.angle_alpha   90.00
_cell.angle_beta   90.00
_cell.angle_gamma   90.00
#
_symmetry.space_group_name_H-M   'P 1'
#
loop_
_entity.id
_entity.type
_entity.pdbx_description
1 polymer ?
#
loop_
_entity_poly.entity_id
_entity_poly.type
_entity_poly.pdbx_seq_one_letter_code
_entity_poly.pdbx_strand_id
1 'polypeptide(L)'
;VAAEWLTGLGVETAVVDHVSAIIAEMSFKGANVETAIRTREGMVVQDADRLDALGAIGIARAFAYGGYKQRLLHDPDVPPVLHDSFEQYKATKGPTINHFYEKLLLLKDRMNTDAGRRMAEQRHAILEEFLREFLAEWEGEDC
;
A
#
# COMPACT_ATOMS: atom_id res chain seq x y z
N VAL A 1 20.92 -8.46 3.82
CA VAL A 1 20.06 -8.74 4.99
C VAL A 1 19.30 -10.07 4.87
N ALA A 2 18.23 -10.18 4.07
CA ALA A 2 17.43 -11.43 4.02
C ALA A 2 18.23 -12.65 3.50
N ALA A 3 18.95 -12.49 2.40
CA ALA A 3 19.77 -13.56 1.82
C ALA A 3 20.86 -14.06 2.78
N GLU A 4 21.61 -13.13 3.39
CA GLU A 4 22.68 -13.45 4.35
C GLU A 4 22.15 -14.21 5.56
N TRP A 5 20.98 -13.82 6.08
CA TRP A 5 20.34 -14.49 7.21
C TRP A 5 19.92 -15.92 6.87
N LEU A 6 19.28 -16.13 5.71
CA LEU A 6 18.86 -17.46 5.27
C LEU A 6 20.06 -18.39 4.99
N THR A 7 21.12 -17.87 4.36
CA THR A 7 22.37 -18.61 4.17
C THR A 7 23.00 -19.00 5.51
N GLY A 8 22.98 -18.10 6.51
CA GLY A 8 23.44 -18.39 7.86
C GLY A 8 22.66 -19.50 8.59
N LEU A 9 21.42 -19.76 8.17
CA LEU A 9 20.58 -20.86 8.67
C LEU A 9 20.78 -22.17 7.88
N GLY A 10 21.65 -22.19 6.87
CA GLY A 10 21.90 -23.38 6.05
C GLY A 10 20.78 -23.69 5.04
N VAL A 11 19.98 -22.69 4.66
CA VAL A 11 18.95 -22.83 3.63
C VAL A 11 19.60 -23.03 2.26
N GLU A 12 19.01 -23.88 1.43
CA GLU A 12 19.50 -24.15 0.07
C GLU A 12 19.54 -22.88 -0.78
N THR A 13 20.65 -22.68 -1.52
CA THR A 13 20.88 -21.49 -2.34
C THR A 13 19.72 -21.19 -3.29
N ALA A 14 19.14 -22.21 -3.93
CA ALA A 14 18.00 -22.05 -4.82
C ALA A 14 16.78 -21.40 -4.12
N VAL A 15 16.53 -21.76 -2.86
CA VAL A 15 15.45 -21.18 -2.05
C VAL A 15 15.80 -19.74 -1.64
N VAL A 16 17.06 -19.49 -1.26
CA VAL A 16 17.54 -18.14 -0.90
C VAL A 16 17.38 -17.17 -2.06
N ASP A 17 17.78 -17.60 -3.26
CA ASP A 17 17.68 -16.80 -4.49
C ASP A 17 16.23 -16.53 -4.85
N HIS A 18 15.37 -17.55 -4.75
CA HIS A 18 13.93 -17.43 -5.01
C HIS A 18 13.25 -16.44 -4.06
N VAL A 19 13.48 -16.55 -2.76
CA VAL A 19 12.92 -15.63 -1.75
C VAL A 19 13.44 -14.21 -1.96
N SER A 20 14.73 -14.06 -2.25
CA SER A 20 15.35 -12.75 -2.49
C SER A 20 14.77 -12.06 -3.72
N ALA A 21 14.50 -12.81 -4.79
CA ALA A 21 13.85 -12.30 -5.98
C ALA A 21 12.43 -11.79 -5.68
N ILE A 22 11.62 -12.56 -4.93
CA ILE A 22 10.27 -12.13 -4.53
C ILE A 22 10.34 -10.81 -3.75
N ILE A 23 11.19 -10.73 -2.71
CA ILE A 23 11.31 -9.53 -1.87
C ILE A 23 11.66 -8.28 -2.70
N ALA A 24 12.54 -8.41 -3.70
CA ALA A 24 12.95 -7.30 -4.56
C ALA A 24 11.81 -6.75 -5.44
N GLU A 25 10.81 -7.58 -5.75
CA GLU A 25 9.69 -7.23 -6.64
C GLU A 25 8.43 -6.76 -5.89
N MET A 26 8.36 -6.94 -4.56
CA MET A 26 7.13 -6.70 -3.77
C MET A 26 6.65 -5.24 -3.71
N SER A 27 7.56 -4.27 -3.72
CA SER A 27 7.25 -2.88 -3.36
C SER A 27 6.32 -2.18 -4.36
N PHE A 28 5.40 -1.34 -3.86
CA PHE A 28 4.60 -0.42 -4.68
C PHE A 28 5.48 0.70 -5.23
N LYS A 29 5.53 0.84 -6.56
CA LYS A 29 6.47 1.74 -7.27
C LYS A 29 5.82 3.00 -7.85
N GLY A 30 4.56 3.29 -7.52
CA GLY A 30 3.81 4.44 -8.05
C GLY A 30 2.49 4.02 -8.70
N ALA A 31 1.57 4.97 -8.86
CA ALA A 31 0.27 4.72 -9.46
C ALA A 31 0.42 4.26 -10.91
N ASN A 32 1.30 4.85 -11.71
CA ASN A 32 1.41 4.49 -13.13
C ASN A 32 2.48 3.43 -13.43
N VAL A 33 2.96 2.71 -12.41
CA VAL A 33 3.98 1.68 -12.56
C VAL A 33 3.38 0.30 -12.35
N GLU A 34 3.42 -0.53 -13.39
CA GLU A 34 3.05 -1.94 -13.31
C GLU A 34 4.20 -2.75 -12.69
N THR A 35 3.91 -3.48 -11.62
CA THR A 35 4.86 -4.39 -10.96
C THR A 35 4.37 -5.82 -11.07
N ALA A 36 4.59 -6.43 -12.23
CA ALA A 36 4.25 -7.83 -12.47
C ALA A 36 5.15 -8.75 -11.63
N ILE A 37 4.56 -9.45 -10.67
CA ILE A 37 5.21 -10.55 -9.94
C ILE A 37 5.12 -11.81 -10.80
N ARG A 38 6.24 -12.52 -10.95
CA ARG A 38 6.33 -13.66 -11.88
C ARG A 38 5.91 -15.00 -11.28
N THR A 39 5.95 -15.15 -9.96
CA THR A 39 5.75 -16.42 -9.27
C THR A 39 4.44 -16.43 -8.48
N ARG A 40 3.84 -17.62 -8.29
CA ARG A 40 2.59 -17.75 -7.53
C ARG A 40 2.79 -17.38 -6.06
N GLU A 41 3.92 -17.78 -5.50
CA GLU A 41 4.35 -17.46 -4.14
C GLU A 41 4.47 -15.96 -3.96
N GLY A 42 5.14 -15.26 -4.89
CA GLY A 42 5.27 -13.82 -4.83
C GLY A 42 3.91 -13.11 -4.97
N MET A 43 3.02 -13.60 -5.84
CA MET A 43 1.67 -13.05 -6.00
C MET A 43 0.89 -13.12 -4.68
N VAL A 44 0.94 -14.26 -3.99
CA VAL A 44 0.28 -14.45 -2.68
C VAL A 44 0.89 -13.55 -1.63
N VAL A 45 2.22 -13.46 -1.55
CA VAL A 45 2.91 -12.63 -0.57
C VAL A 45 2.65 -11.14 -0.81
N GLN A 46 2.64 -10.70 -2.06
CA GLN A 46 2.34 -9.31 -2.40
C GLN A 46 0.87 -8.95 -2.12
N ASP A 47 -0.07 -9.85 -2.42
CA ASP A 47 -1.48 -9.64 -2.06
C ASP A 47 -1.64 -9.53 -0.55
N ALA A 48 -0.96 -10.37 0.24
CA ALA A 48 -1.01 -10.31 1.70
C ALA A 48 -0.47 -8.97 2.25
N ASP A 49 0.67 -8.48 1.74
CA ASP A 49 1.23 -7.17 2.11
C ASP A 49 0.27 -6.02 1.75
N ARG A 50 -0.28 -6.04 0.53
CA ARG A 50 -1.22 -5.02 0.06
C ARG A 50 -2.54 -5.04 0.84
N LEU A 51 -3.04 -6.21 1.20
CA LEU A 51 -4.26 -6.35 1.99
C LEU A 51 -4.10 -5.76 3.39
N ASP A 52 -2.93 -5.88 4.03
CA ASP A 52 -2.65 -5.27 5.35
C ASP A 52 -2.64 -3.72 5.29
N ALA A 53 -2.36 -3.15 4.12
CA ALA A 53 -2.44 -1.72 3.88
C ALA A 53 -3.87 -1.21 3.66
N LEU A 54 -4.87 -2.09 3.56
CA LEU A 54 -6.29 -1.74 3.33
C LEU A 54 -7.16 -1.93 4.58
N GLY A 55 -8.38 -1.41 4.51
CA GLY A 55 -9.39 -1.56 5.56
C GLY A 55 -9.05 -0.81 6.84
N ALA A 56 -9.68 -1.21 7.96
CA ALA A 56 -9.53 -0.54 9.25
C ALA A 56 -8.07 -0.46 9.74
N ILE A 57 -7.30 -1.55 9.58
CA ILE A 57 -5.87 -1.58 9.92
C ILE A 57 -5.07 -0.67 8.99
N GLY A 58 -5.38 -0.67 7.68
CA GLY A 58 -4.80 0.26 6.72
C GLY A 58 -4.97 1.73 7.11
N ILE A 59 -6.20 2.12 7.51
CA ILE A 59 -6.51 3.47 8.01
C ILE A 59 -5.64 3.81 9.22
N ALA A 60 -5.65 2.95 10.25
CA ALA A 60 -4.88 3.17 11.46
C ALA A 60 -3.38 3.32 11.18
N ARG A 61 -2.82 2.47 10.32
CA ARG A 61 -1.41 2.51 9.91
C ARG A 61 -1.08 3.78 9.13
N ALA A 62 -1.96 4.23 8.23
CA ALA A 62 -1.76 5.44 7.44
C ALA A 62 -1.62 6.67 8.34
N PHE A 63 -2.54 6.86 9.30
CA PHE A 63 -2.49 7.99 10.23
C PHE A 63 -1.38 7.86 11.28
N ALA A 64 -1.09 6.66 11.79
CA ALA A 64 0.03 6.45 12.70
C ALA A 64 1.37 6.82 12.03
N TYR A 65 1.57 6.39 10.78
CA TYR A 65 2.77 6.74 10.02
C TYR A 65 2.79 8.23 9.63
N GLY A 66 1.65 8.80 9.24
CA GLY A 66 1.49 10.22 8.96
C GLY A 66 1.91 11.09 10.15
N GLY A 67 1.40 10.76 11.35
CA GLY A 67 1.77 11.43 12.59
C GLY A 67 3.25 11.27 12.95
N TYR A 68 3.81 10.07 12.82
CA TYR A 68 5.26 9.85 12.99
C TYR A 68 6.10 10.68 12.03
N LYS A 69 5.61 10.89 10.79
CA LYS A 69 6.24 11.75 9.78
C LYS A 69 5.86 13.22 9.88
N GLN A 70 5.07 13.62 10.88
CA GLN A 70 4.59 15.00 11.07
C GLN A 70 3.88 15.55 9.83
N ARG A 71 3.12 14.70 9.13
CA ARG A 71 2.28 15.09 8.00
C ARG A 71 0.95 15.64 8.50
N LEU A 72 0.40 16.61 7.78
CA LEU A 72 -0.97 17.04 7.99
C LEU A 72 -1.94 15.86 7.79
N LEU A 73 -3.08 15.91 8.48
CA LEU A 73 -4.16 14.93 8.23
C LEU A 73 -4.73 15.15 6.84
N HIS A 74 -5.19 16.37 6.57
CA HIS A 74 -5.78 16.83 5.32
C HIS A 74 -5.43 18.31 5.08
N ASP A 75 -5.37 18.72 3.81
CA ASP A 75 -5.20 20.10 3.36
C ASP A 75 -5.95 20.25 2.02
N PRO A 76 -7.08 20.98 1.97
CA PRO A 76 -7.89 21.14 0.76
C PRO A 76 -7.13 21.83 -0.40
N ASP A 77 -6.13 22.64 -0.10
CA ASP A 77 -5.35 23.37 -1.10
C ASP A 77 -4.24 22.49 -1.73
N VAL A 78 -4.04 21.27 -1.21
CA VAL A 78 -3.02 20.33 -1.67
C VAL A 78 -3.69 19.09 -2.27
N PRO A 79 -3.91 19.03 -3.60
CA PRO A 79 -4.54 17.87 -4.23
C PRO A 79 -3.64 16.63 -4.25
N PRO A 80 -4.22 15.42 -4.31
CA PRO A 80 -3.45 14.17 -4.44
C PRO A 80 -2.74 14.09 -5.79
N VAL A 81 -1.53 13.50 -5.82
CA VAL A 81 -0.71 13.37 -7.04
C VAL A 81 -0.48 11.91 -7.42
N LEU A 82 -0.95 11.50 -8.60
CA LEU A 82 -0.66 10.18 -9.13
C LEU A 82 0.77 10.13 -9.67
N HIS A 83 1.68 9.60 -8.87
CA HIS A 83 3.11 9.55 -9.20
C HIS A 83 3.43 8.51 -10.27
N ASP A 84 4.31 8.91 -11.20
CA ASP A 84 4.79 8.07 -12.32
C ASP A 84 6.04 7.24 -11.96
N SER A 85 6.64 7.47 -10.78
CA SER A 85 7.81 6.73 -10.34
C SER A 85 7.87 6.54 -8.81
N PHE A 86 8.67 5.55 -8.40
CA PHE A 86 8.87 5.23 -6.98
C PHE A 86 9.57 6.35 -6.24
N GLU A 87 10.53 7.03 -6.89
CA GLU A 87 11.28 8.14 -6.30
C GLU A 87 10.37 9.33 -6.01
N GLN A 88 9.50 9.68 -6.96
CA GLN A 88 8.50 10.74 -6.78
C GLN A 88 7.56 10.40 -5.62
N TYR A 89 6.99 9.20 -5.64
CA TYR A 89 6.09 8.72 -4.58
C TYR A 89 6.76 8.71 -3.19
N LYS A 90 8.03 8.30 -3.10
CA LYS A 90 8.77 8.26 -1.84
C LYS A 90 9.11 9.65 -1.31
N ALA A 91 9.33 10.62 -2.20
CA ALA A 91 9.63 12.00 -1.84
C ALA A 91 8.40 12.78 -1.34
N THR A 92 7.19 12.27 -1.58
CA THR A 92 5.94 12.94 -1.25
C THR A 92 5.81 13.22 0.25
N LYS A 93 5.49 14.47 0.56
CA LYS A 93 5.20 14.96 1.92
C LYS A 93 3.76 15.46 2.03
N GLY A 94 2.90 15.07 1.10
CA GLY A 94 1.49 15.45 1.08
C GLY A 94 0.73 14.99 2.34
N PRO A 95 -0.46 15.54 2.57
CA PRO A 95 -1.34 15.15 3.66
C PRO A 95 -1.63 13.65 3.68
N THR A 96 -1.97 13.12 4.85
CA THR A 96 -2.24 11.70 5.03
C THR A 96 -3.44 11.24 4.21
N ILE A 97 -4.50 12.07 4.09
CA ILE A 97 -5.65 11.79 3.24
C ILE A 97 -5.25 11.59 1.77
N ASN A 98 -4.31 12.38 1.24
CA ASN A 98 -3.86 12.21 -0.14
C ASN A 98 -3.27 10.82 -0.37
N HIS A 99 -2.61 10.23 0.64
CA HIS A 99 -2.06 8.88 0.54
C HIS A 99 -3.11 7.82 0.19
N PHE A 100 -4.38 8.03 0.56
CA PHE A 100 -5.46 7.13 0.22
C PHE A 100 -5.69 7.12 -1.30
N TYR A 101 -5.79 8.30 -1.91
CA TYR A 101 -5.96 8.47 -3.36
C TYR A 101 -4.72 8.09 -4.16
N GLU A 102 -3.54 8.46 -3.66
CA GLU A 102 -2.26 8.22 -4.33
C GLU A 102 -1.84 6.74 -4.34
N LYS A 103 -2.36 5.95 -3.40
CA LYS A 103 -2.00 4.54 -3.26
C LYS A 103 -3.14 3.64 -2.82
N LEU A 104 -3.71 3.85 -1.63
CA LEU A 104 -4.51 2.80 -0.98
C LEU A 104 -5.73 2.39 -1.82
N LEU A 105 -6.47 3.35 -2.38
CA LEU A 105 -7.62 3.10 -3.24
C LEU A 105 -7.23 2.39 -4.55
N LEU A 106 -5.96 2.46 -4.96
CA LEU A 106 -5.47 1.82 -6.18
C LEU A 106 -5.08 0.34 -5.96
N LEU A 107 -4.99 -0.13 -4.72
CA LEU A 107 -4.47 -1.47 -4.44
C LEU A 107 -5.47 -2.58 -4.75
N LYS A 108 -6.78 -2.32 -4.62
CA LYS A 108 -7.86 -3.27 -4.93
C LYS A 108 -7.71 -3.85 -6.33
N ASP A 109 -7.52 -2.98 -7.32
CA ASP A 109 -7.41 -3.35 -8.74
C ASP A 109 -6.04 -3.94 -9.10
N ARG A 110 -5.09 -3.92 -8.15
CA ARG A 110 -3.73 -4.46 -8.32
C ARG A 110 -3.53 -5.79 -7.61
N MET A 111 -4.58 -6.40 -7.07
CA MET A 111 -4.45 -7.73 -6.47
C MET A 111 -4.21 -8.79 -7.56
N ASN A 112 -3.27 -9.68 -7.30
CA ASN A 112 -2.85 -10.72 -8.23
C ASN A 112 -3.87 -11.88 -8.27
N THR A 113 -4.35 -12.32 -7.10
CA THR A 113 -5.20 -13.51 -6.94
C THR A 113 -6.69 -13.16 -6.83
N ASP A 114 -7.57 -14.10 -7.22
CA ASP A 114 -9.02 -13.95 -7.05
C ASP A 114 -9.43 -13.83 -5.57
N ALA A 115 -8.72 -14.55 -4.69
CA ALA A 115 -8.93 -14.45 -3.26
C ALA A 115 -8.53 -13.06 -2.74
N GLY A 116 -7.36 -12.56 -3.17
CA GLY A 116 -6.88 -11.22 -2.87
C GLY A 116 -7.86 -10.14 -3.31
N ARG A 117 -8.35 -10.20 -4.55
CA ARG A 117 -9.37 -9.27 -5.08
C ARG A 117 -10.63 -9.24 -4.23
N ARG A 118 -11.20 -10.41 -3.90
CA ARG A 118 -12.43 -10.49 -3.08
C ARG A 118 -12.25 -9.88 -1.69
N MET A 119 -11.12 -10.15 -1.05
CA MET A 119 -10.81 -9.57 0.27
C MET A 119 -10.54 -8.07 0.19
N ALA A 120 -9.88 -7.63 -0.89
CA ALA A 120 -9.57 -6.23 -1.12
C ALA A 120 -10.84 -5.40 -1.34
N GLU A 121 -11.85 -5.93 -2.03
CA GLU A 121 -13.13 -5.24 -2.24
C GLU A 121 -13.78 -4.83 -0.92
N GLN A 122 -13.88 -5.78 0.02
CA GLN A 122 -14.45 -5.52 1.34
C GLN A 122 -13.65 -4.48 2.13
N ARG A 123 -12.32 -4.56 2.06
CA ARG A 123 -11.42 -3.63 2.77
C ARG A 123 -11.38 -2.25 2.11
N HIS A 124 -11.54 -2.18 0.80
CA HIS A 124 -11.61 -0.96 0.02
C HIS A 124 -12.88 -0.17 0.34
N ALA A 125 -14.03 -0.85 0.43
CA ALA A 125 -15.28 -0.21 0.84
C ALA A 125 -15.16 0.50 2.19
N ILE A 126 -14.42 -0.06 3.15
CA ILE A 126 -14.14 0.59 4.45
C ILE A 126 -13.30 1.87 4.26
N LEU A 127 -12.35 1.90 3.33
CA LEU A 127 -11.56 3.10 3.04
C LEU A 127 -12.43 4.20 2.43
N GLU A 128 -13.28 3.86 1.46
CA GLU A 128 -14.18 4.82 0.81
C GLU A 128 -15.18 5.39 1.80
N GLU A 129 -15.77 4.52 2.63
CA GLU A 129 -16.68 4.92 3.71
C GLU A 129 -15.98 5.90 4.66
N PHE A 130 -14.81 5.53 5.17
CA PHE A 130 -14.04 6.38 6.07
C PHE A 130 -13.70 7.73 5.45
N LEU A 131 -13.27 7.76 4.18
CA LEU A 131 -12.95 9.01 3.50
C LEU A 131 -14.17 9.91 3.34
N ARG A 132 -15.31 9.32 2.99
CA ARG A 132 -16.55 10.07 2.82
C ARG A 132 -16.97 10.72 4.14
N GLU A 133 -17.03 9.95 5.22
CA GLU A 133 -17.38 10.48 6.54
C GLU A 133 -16.35 11.51 7.02
N PHE A 134 -15.05 11.23 6.88
CA PHE A 134 -13.99 12.15 7.26
C PHE A 134 -14.12 13.51 6.55
N LEU A 135 -14.41 13.51 5.25
CA LEU A 135 -14.53 14.75 4.47
C LEU A 135 -15.83 15.49 4.80
N ALA A 136 -16.95 14.77 5.00
CA ALA A 136 -18.21 15.38 5.43
C ALA A 136 -18.07 16.06 6.81
N GLU A 137 -17.43 15.38 7.78
CA GLU A 137 -17.10 15.96 9.09
C GLU A 137 -16.17 17.17 8.98
N TRP A 138 -15.21 17.14 8.04
CA TRP A 138 -14.27 18.24 7.82
C TRP A 138 -14.95 19.48 7.24
N GLU A 139 -15.91 19.28 6.32
CA GLU A 139 -16.66 20.35 5.65
C GLU A 139 -17.89 20.82 6.45
N GLY A 140 -18.27 20.08 7.49
CA GLY A 140 -19.46 20.33 8.29
C GLY A 140 -20.77 19.97 7.59
N GLU A 141 -20.72 18.98 6.69
CA GLU A 141 -21.86 18.46 5.92
C GLU A 141 -22.50 17.21 6.55
N ASP A 142 -22.05 16.82 7.74
CA ASP A 142 -22.53 15.68 8.54
C ASP A 142 -23.81 15.96 9.35
N CYS A 143 -24.39 17.15 9.16
CA CYS A 143 -25.54 17.69 9.91
C CYS A 143 -26.91 17.44 9.25
#